data_AF-A0A7S0LY28-F1
#
_entry.id   AF-A0A7S0LY28-F1
#
_cell.length_a   1.000
_cell.length_b   1.000
_cell.length_c   1.000
_cell.angle_alpha   90.00
_cell.angle_beta   90.00
_cell.angle_gamma   90.00
#
_symmetry.space_group_name_H-M   'P 1'
#
loop_
_entity.id
_entity.type
_entity.pdbx_description
1 polymer ?
#
loop_
_entity_poly.entity_id
_entity_poly.type
_entity_poly.pdbx_seq_one_letter_code
_entity_poly.pdbx_strand_id
1 'polypeptide(L)'
;MLVASVKSSGSLWLMTAMDGKVTCSSENGAGNVYSAAGMYTLVKHFHDKFGAAWQQEYLELVNFLDRKRVSLGFELVTRCLGEHGSLPNCDHLVLNVAMDRDSLAPYSPLLLVRLKERFLLEVNVIPTECFSESL
;
A
#
# COMPACT_ATOMS: atom_id res chain seq x y z
N MET A 1 17.04 -1.08 -15.38
CA MET A 1 17.14 -0.56 -14.00
C MET A 1 16.61 -1.64 -13.08
N LEU A 2 17.48 -2.23 -12.26
CA LEU A 2 17.06 -3.15 -11.20
C LEU A 2 16.55 -2.31 -10.02
N VAL A 3 15.53 -2.77 -9.30
CA VAL A 3 15.05 -2.11 -8.07
C VAL A 3 14.90 -3.19 -7.01
N ALA A 4 15.49 -2.95 -5.84
CA ALA A 4 15.38 -3.84 -4.69
C ALA A 4 14.43 -3.23 -3.65
N SER A 5 13.62 -4.08 -3.01
CA SER A 5 12.77 -3.72 -1.90
C SER A 5 12.96 -4.65 -0.72
N VAL A 6 12.75 -4.13 0.49
CA VAL A 6 12.75 -4.97 1.70
C VAL A 6 11.41 -5.67 1.79
N LYS A 7 11.43 -7.01 1.80
CA LYS A 7 10.24 -7.83 2.04
C LYS A 7 9.78 -7.64 3.49
N SER A 8 8.61 -7.03 3.67
CA SER A 8 7.92 -7.01 4.95
C SER A 8 7.30 -8.38 5.24
N SER A 9 7.10 -8.67 6.52
CA SER A 9 6.53 -9.94 6.99
C SER A 9 5.09 -9.71 7.42
N GLY A 10 4.15 -9.82 6.48
CA GLY A 10 2.73 -9.58 6.71
C GLY A 10 1.85 -10.37 5.76
N SER A 11 0.66 -9.83 5.48
CA SER A 11 -0.28 -10.42 4.54
C SER A 11 -0.47 -9.49 3.34
N LEU A 12 -0.53 -10.05 2.13
CA LEU A 12 -0.85 -9.27 0.93
C LEU A 12 -2.26 -8.67 1.06
N TRP A 13 -2.36 -7.35 0.82
CA TRP A 13 -3.60 -6.61 0.79
C TRP A 13 -3.66 -5.72 -0.45
N LEU A 14 -4.73 -5.83 -1.22
CA LEU A 14 -4.94 -5.10 -2.46
C LEU A 14 -6.06 -4.08 -2.29
N MET A 15 -5.90 -2.92 -2.92
CA MET A 15 -6.89 -1.86 -2.98
C MET A 15 -7.06 -1.39 -4.42
N THR A 16 -8.31 -1.23 -4.84
CA THR A 16 -8.65 -0.58 -6.11
C THR A 16 -9.92 0.25 -5.93
N ALA A 17 -10.12 1.23 -6.80
CA ALA A 17 -11.32 2.06 -6.81
C ALA A 17 -11.97 2.06 -8.19
N MET A 18 -13.28 1.86 -8.27
CA MET A 18 -14.05 1.87 -9.51
C MET A 18 -15.38 2.55 -9.27
N ASP A 19 -15.73 3.53 -10.11
CA ASP A 19 -16.96 4.32 -10.00
C ASP A 19 -17.12 4.99 -8.62
N GLY A 20 -16.01 5.52 -8.09
CA GLY A 20 -15.91 6.12 -6.76
C GLY A 20 -16.03 5.14 -5.59
N LYS A 21 -16.13 3.82 -5.84
CA LYS A 21 -16.21 2.79 -4.80
C LYS A 21 -14.87 2.10 -4.62
N VAL A 22 -14.43 2.00 -3.38
CA VAL A 22 -13.23 1.24 -3.02
C VAL A 22 -13.58 -0.24 -2.85
N THR A 23 -12.77 -1.10 -3.44
CA THR A 23 -12.78 -2.53 -3.17
C THR A 23 -11.40 -2.95 -2.69
N CYS A 24 -11.38 -3.87 -1.72
CA CYS A 24 -10.16 -4.40 -1.17
C CYS A 24 -10.25 -5.90 -0.99
N SER A 25 -9.11 -6.57 -1.12
CA SER A 25 -9.01 -8.02 -0.99
C SER A 25 -7.68 -8.38 -0.33
N SER A 26 -7.65 -9.52 0.34
CA SER A 26 -6.40 -10.17 0.72
C SER A 26 -6.08 -11.33 -0.23
N GLU A 27 -5.01 -12.07 0.04
CA GLU A 27 -4.62 -13.27 -0.70
C GLU A 27 -5.77 -14.29 -0.86
N ASN A 28 -6.66 -14.40 0.13
CA ASN A 28 -7.78 -15.34 0.13
C ASN A 28 -9.11 -14.70 -0.33
N GLY A 29 -9.07 -13.52 -0.96
CA GLY A 29 -10.24 -12.83 -1.52
C GLY A 29 -10.74 -11.64 -0.71
N ALA A 30 -11.93 -11.15 -1.06
CA ALA A 30 -12.57 -9.98 -0.45
C ALA A 30 -13.58 -10.37 0.66
N GLY A 31 -13.88 -9.42 1.56
CA GLY A 31 -14.91 -9.60 2.60
C GLY A 31 -14.49 -10.45 3.79
N ASN A 32 -13.20 -10.77 3.91
CA ASN A 32 -12.64 -11.48 5.06
C ASN A 32 -11.99 -10.50 6.06
N VAL A 33 -11.59 -11.04 7.22
CA VAL A 33 -10.98 -10.27 8.31
C VAL A 33 -9.71 -9.52 7.90
N TYR A 34 -8.90 -10.08 6.99
CA TYR A 34 -7.70 -9.43 6.46
C TYR A 34 -8.03 -8.22 5.59
N SER A 35 -9.03 -8.35 4.71
CA SER A 35 -9.48 -7.24 3.87
C SER A 35 -10.03 -6.08 4.71
N ALA A 36 -10.80 -6.39 5.76
CA ALA A 36 -11.34 -5.41 6.70
C ALA A 36 -10.26 -4.75 7.56
N ALA A 37 -9.31 -5.53 8.08
CA ALA A 37 -8.18 -5.03 8.86
C ALA A 37 -7.30 -4.09 8.02
N GLY A 38 -7.00 -4.44 6.77
CA GLY A 38 -6.23 -3.56 5.90
C GLY A 38 -6.95 -2.24 5.61
N MET A 39 -8.28 -2.26 5.41
CA MET A 39 -9.06 -1.02 5.27
C MET A 39 -9.02 -0.18 6.54
N TYR A 40 -9.19 -0.79 7.71
CA TYR A 40 -9.09 -0.10 8.99
C TYR A 40 -7.72 0.55 9.18
N THR A 41 -6.63 -0.19 8.92
CA THR A 41 -5.26 0.31 9.04
C THR A 41 -5.00 1.47 8.07
N LEU A 42 -5.53 1.41 6.85
CA LEU A 42 -5.42 2.52 5.89
C LEU A 42 -6.14 3.77 6.38
N VAL A 43 -7.40 3.65 6.81
CA VAL A 43 -8.17 4.79 7.32
C VAL A 43 -7.51 5.38 8.56
N LYS A 44 -7.03 4.54 9.47
CA LYS A 44 -6.25 4.97 10.64
C LYS A 44 -4.98 5.70 10.23
N HIS A 45 -4.23 5.21 9.25
CA HIS A 45 -3.05 5.89 8.73
C HIS A 45 -3.38 7.29 8.24
N PHE A 46 -4.42 7.46 7.42
CA PHE A 46 -4.85 8.78 6.96
C PHE A 46 -5.27 9.69 8.11
N HIS A 47 -6.03 9.16 9.07
CA HIS A 47 -6.43 9.90 10.27
C HIS A 47 -5.21 10.41 11.05
N ASP A 48 -4.22 9.54 11.30
CA ASP A 48 -3.03 9.87 12.08
C ASP A 48 -2.09 10.84 11.35
N LYS A 49 -1.99 10.75 10.01
CA LYS A 49 -1.07 11.56 9.21
C LYS A 49 -1.64 12.93 8.80
N PHE A 50 -2.93 13.02 8.54
CA PHE A 50 -3.57 14.22 8.00
C PHE A 50 -4.51 14.92 9.00
N GLY A 51 -4.75 14.34 10.18
CA GLY A 51 -5.60 14.95 11.20
C GLY A 51 -6.98 15.27 10.65
N ALA A 52 -7.50 16.48 10.87
CA ALA A 52 -8.83 16.88 10.43
C ALA A 52 -9.07 16.77 8.90
N ALA A 53 -8.02 16.78 8.08
CA ALA A 53 -8.12 16.67 6.63
C ALA A 53 -8.19 15.21 6.11
N TRP A 54 -8.14 14.21 7.00
CA TRP A 54 -7.97 12.80 6.61
C TRP A 54 -9.01 12.29 5.61
N GLN A 55 -10.27 12.71 5.74
CA GLN A 55 -11.35 12.28 4.84
C GLN A 55 -11.13 12.79 3.43
N GLN A 56 -10.73 14.05 3.29
CA GLN A 56 -10.47 14.65 2.00
C GLN A 56 -9.28 13.96 1.32
N GLU A 57 -8.19 13.76 2.05
CA GLU A 57 -6.97 13.15 1.53
C GLU A 57 -7.19 11.67 1.14
N TYR A 58 -7.98 10.94 1.92
CA TYR A 58 -8.41 9.59 1.57
C TYR A 58 -9.24 9.57 0.30
N LEU A 59 -10.23 10.47 0.17
CA LEU A 59 -11.06 10.58 -1.04
C LEU A 59 -10.23 10.99 -2.27
N GLU A 60 -9.20 11.81 -2.09
CA GLU A 60 -8.27 12.17 -3.16
C GLU A 60 -7.44 10.97 -3.63
N LEU A 61 -7.00 10.11 -2.72
CA LEU A 61 -6.39 8.82 -3.08
C LEU A 61 -7.39 7.96 -3.87
N VAL A 62 -8.62 7.79 -3.38
CA VAL A 62 -9.66 6.99 -4.06
C VAL A 62 -9.94 7.52 -5.47
N ASN A 63 -10.10 8.83 -5.61
CA ASN A 63 -10.31 9.49 -6.90
C ASN A 63 -9.11 9.29 -7.85
N PHE A 64 -7.89 9.33 -7.31
CA PHE A 64 -6.69 9.05 -8.08
C PHE A 64 -6.71 7.62 -8.63
N LEU A 65 -6.98 6.63 -7.76
CA LEU A 65 -7.03 5.21 -8.17
C LEU A 65 -8.07 4.95 -9.24
N ASP A 66 -9.25 5.55 -9.10
CA ASP A 66 -10.34 5.37 -10.05
C ASP A 66 -10.02 6.00 -11.42
N ARG A 67 -9.65 7.30 -11.42
CA ARG A 67 -9.38 8.06 -12.65
C ARG A 67 -8.14 7.59 -13.39
N LYS A 68 -7.12 7.14 -12.66
CA LYS A 68 -5.88 6.63 -13.25
C LYS A 68 -5.92 5.14 -13.52
N ARG A 69 -7.01 4.45 -13.15
CA ARG A 69 -7.18 3.00 -13.30
C ARG A 69 -6.02 2.26 -12.63
N VAL A 70 -5.66 2.69 -11.43
CA VAL A 70 -4.55 2.13 -10.65
C VAL A 70 -5.11 1.24 -9.55
N SER A 71 -4.50 0.07 -9.38
CA SER A 71 -4.66 -0.76 -8.19
C SER A 71 -3.36 -0.75 -7.39
N LEU A 72 -3.46 -0.72 -6.07
CA LEU A 72 -2.32 -0.74 -5.17
C LEU A 72 -2.23 -2.08 -4.46
N GLY A 73 -1.02 -2.59 -4.30
CA GLY A 73 -0.71 -3.74 -3.48
C GLY A 73 0.18 -3.35 -2.32
N PHE A 74 -0.26 -3.74 -1.13
CA PHE A 74 0.38 -3.47 0.13
C PHE A 74 0.73 -4.76 0.85
N GLU A 75 1.74 -4.69 1.71
CA GLU A 75 1.87 -5.60 2.83
C GLU A 75 1.10 -5.03 4.03
N LEU A 76 0.15 -5.78 4.56
CA LEU A 76 -0.48 -5.53 5.84
C LEU A 76 0.34 -6.17 6.96
N VAL A 77 0.95 -5.33 7.78
CA VAL A 77 1.71 -5.74 8.95
C VAL A 77 0.91 -5.36 10.19
N THR A 78 0.32 -6.35 10.86
CA THR A 78 -0.57 -6.12 12.01
C THR A 78 -0.42 -7.23 13.04
N ARG A 79 -0.60 -6.87 14.32
CA ARG A 79 -0.66 -7.85 15.41
C ARG A 79 -1.97 -8.64 15.45
N CYS A 80 -3.06 -8.10 14.89
CA CYS A 80 -4.40 -8.68 15.10
C CYS A 80 -4.69 -9.94 14.27
N LEU A 81 -3.83 -10.26 13.28
CA LEU A 81 -4.05 -11.36 12.33
C LEU A 81 -3.02 -12.51 12.44
N GLY A 82 -2.19 -12.48 13.48
CA GLY A 82 -1.16 -13.49 13.76
C GLY A 82 0.27 -12.99 13.53
N GLU A 83 1.23 -13.74 14.04
CA GLU A 83 2.65 -13.42 13.94
C GLU A 83 3.22 -14.02 12.65
N HIS A 84 3.48 -13.19 11.65
CA HIS A 84 4.18 -13.60 10.43
C HIS A 84 5.70 -13.46 10.57
N GLY A 85 6.29 -13.76 11.73
CA GLY A 85 7.71 -13.60 12.01
C GLY A 85 7.95 -12.82 13.30
N SER A 86 8.45 -11.58 13.20
CA SER A 86 8.60 -10.69 14.36
C SER A 86 7.30 -9.96 14.68
N LEU A 87 7.01 -9.80 15.97
CA LEU A 87 5.89 -8.99 16.46
C LEU A 87 6.10 -7.52 16.05
N PRO A 88 5.25 -6.96 15.16
CA PRO A 88 5.41 -5.56 14.76
C PRO A 88 5.10 -4.64 15.93
N ASN A 89 5.81 -3.51 16.05
CA ASN A 89 5.58 -2.55 17.15
C ASN A 89 4.24 -1.80 17.01
N CYS A 90 3.79 -1.62 15.78
CA CYS A 90 2.55 -0.96 15.41
C CYS A 90 1.98 -1.59 14.12
N ASP A 91 0.66 -1.46 13.96
CA ASP A 91 -0.03 -1.88 12.75
C ASP A 91 0.17 -0.84 11.65
N HIS A 92 0.61 -1.27 10.46
CA HIS A 92 0.90 -0.39 9.34
C HIS A 92 0.73 -1.11 7.99
N LEU A 93 0.74 -0.32 6.92
CA LEU A 93 0.66 -0.77 5.54
C LEU A 93 1.90 -0.31 4.79
N VAL A 94 2.59 -1.25 4.14
CA VAL A 94 3.73 -0.96 3.27
C VAL A 94 3.29 -1.10 1.82
N LEU A 95 3.28 0.00 1.06
CA LEU A 95 3.00 -0.01 -0.37
C LEU A 95 4.17 -0.65 -1.13
N ASN A 96 3.87 -1.76 -1.81
CA ASN A 96 4.85 -2.55 -2.55
C ASN A 96 4.72 -2.41 -4.06
N VAL A 97 3.50 -2.22 -4.56
CA VAL A 97 3.25 -2.16 -6.01
C VAL A 97 2.06 -1.28 -6.34
N ALA A 98 2.14 -0.63 -7.50
CA ALA A 98 1.02 0.01 -8.17
C ALA A 98 0.90 -0.66 -9.54
N MET A 99 -0.29 -1.04 -9.94
CA MET A 99 -0.55 -1.77 -11.17
C MET A 99 -1.65 -1.10 -11.97
N ASP A 100 -1.52 -1.13 -13.29
CA ASP A 100 -2.62 -0.79 -14.18
C ASP A 100 -3.75 -1.81 -14.00
N ARG A 101 -4.97 -1.34 -13.79
CA ARG A 101 -6.10 -2.19 -13.41
C ARG A 101 -6.53 -3.14 -14.54
N ASP A 102 -6.30 -2.77 -15.80
CA ASP A 102 -6.80 -3.55 -16.94
C ASP A 102 -5.76 -4.57 -17.41
N SER A 103 -4.52 -4.12 -17.55
CA SER A 103 -3.42 -4.96 -18.02
C SER A 103 -2.74 -5.75 -16.90
N LEU A 104 -2.96 -5.35 -15.64
CA LEU A 104 -2.23 -5.84 -14.46
C LEU A 104 -0.71 -5.60 -14.55
N ALA A 105 -0.27 -4.78 -15.49
CA ALA A 105 1.13 -4.42 -15.64
C ALA A 105 1.55 -3.52 -14.46
N PRO A 106 2.70 -3.80 -13.82
CA PRO A 106 3.20 -2.94 -12.76
C PRO A 106 3.66 -1.59 -13.33
N TYR A 107 3.30 -0.52 -12.63
CA TYR A 107 3.87 0.80 -12.88
C TYR A 107 5.32 0.88 -12.37
N SER A 108 6.04 1.88 -12.87
CA SER A 108 7.39 2.19 -12.40
C SER A 108 7.42 2.41 -10.87
N PRO A 109 8.44 1.93 -10.16
CA PRO A 109 8.64 2.20 -8.73
C PRO A 109 8.66 3.69 -8.36
N LEU A 110 8.97 4.57 -9.33
CA LEU A 110 8.84 6.02 -9.15
C LEU A 110 7.42 6.45 -8.78
N LEU A 111 6.39 5.76 -9.26
CA LEU A 111 5.02 6.03 -8.86
C LEU A 111 4.83 5.78 -7.36
N LEU A 112 5.46 4.75 -6.79
CA LEU A 112 5.38 4.48 -5.35
C LEU A 112 6.01 5.61 -4.54
N VAL A 113 7.15 6.15 -5.01
CA VAL A 113 7.80 7.32 -4.38
C VAL A 113 6.88 8.54 -4.43
N ARG A 114 6.21 8.78 -5.56
CA ARG A 114 5.23 9.89 -5.68
C ARG A 114 4.00 9.68 -4.78
N LEU A 115 3.52 8.45 -4.66
CA LEU A 115 2.40 8.11 -3.77
C LEU A 115 2.79 8.26 -2.29
N LYS A 116 4.02 7.89 -1.91
CA LYS A 116 4.59 8.19 -0.59
C LYS A 116 4.59 9.69 -0.33
N GLU A 117 5.14 10.48 -1.24
CA GLU A 117 5.23 11.95 -1.07
C GLU A 117 3.83 12.58 -0.95
N ARG A 118 2.87 12.12 -1.76
CA ARG A 118 1.54 12.72 -1.83
C ARG A 118 0.60 12.29 -0.72
N PHE A 119 0.61 11.01 -0.38
CA PHE A 119 -0.37 10.39 0.53
C PHE A 119 0.28 9.87 1.81
N LEU A 120 1.57 10.16 2.03
CA LEU A 120 2.34 9.79 3.22
C LEU A 120 2.41 8.27 3.48
N LEU A 121 2.15 7.47 2.46
CA LEU A 121 2.18 6.01 2.50
C LEU A 121 3.60 5.49 2.74
N GLU A 122 3.74 4.42 3.50
CA GLU A 122 5.03 3.79 3.71
C GLU A 122 5.42 2.97 2.47
N VAL A 123 6.67 3.06 2.03
CA VAL A 123 7.21 2.32 0.89
C VAL A 123 8.62 1.83 1.23
N ASN A 124 8.93 0.59 0.85
CA ASN A 124 10.23 -0.04 1.07
C ASN A 124 11.07 -0.11 -0.22
N VAL A 125 11.12 0.97 -1.00
CA VAL A 125 11.98 1.05 -2.20
C VAL A 125 13.36 1.54 -1.79
N ILE A 126 14.40 0.74 -2.05
CA ILE A 126 15.80 1.15 -1.85
C ILE A 126 16.31 1.74 -3.17
N PRO A 127 16.77 3.00 -3.21
CA PRO A 127 17.43 3.57 -4.39
C PRO A 127 18.70 2.77 -4.70
N THR A 128 18.91 2.40 -5.96
CA THR A 128 20.04 1.57 -6.39
C THR A 128 21.42 2.24 -6.34
N GLU A 129 21.52 3.48 -5.87
CA GLU A 129 22.81 4.15 -5.66
C GLU A 129 23.64 3.51 -4.53
N CYS A 130 23.06 2.60 -3.74
CA CYS A 130 23.77 1.88 -2.68
C CYS A 130 24.42 0.54 -3.10
N PHE A 131 24.33 0.11 -4.37
CA PHE A 131 24.92 -1.17 -4.81
C PHE A 131 26.22 -1.01 -5.63
N SER A 132 26.80 0.20 -5.68
CA SER A 132 28.06 0.45 -6.40
C SER A 132 29.29 0.56 -5.50
N GLU A 133 29.40 -0.22 -4.43
CA GLU A 133 30.67 -0.41 -3.70
C GLU A 133 30.73 -1.82 -3.09
N SER A 134 30.94 -2.84 -3.93
CA SER A 134 31.64 -4.10 -3.59
C SER A 134 31.51 -5.12 -4.72
N LEU A 135 32.36 -4.98 -5.74
CA LEU A 135 32.84 -6.08 -6.59
C LEU A 135 34.34 -5.89 -6.81
#